data_AF-A0A3B9ACW3-F1
#
_entry.id   AF-A0A3B9ACW3-F1
#
_cell.length_a   1.000
_cell.length_b   1.000
_cell.length_c   1.000
_cell.angle_alpha   90.00
_cell.angle_beta   90.00
_cell.angle_gamma   90.00
#
_symmetry.space_group_name_H-M   'P 1'
#
loop_
_entity.id
_entity.type
_entity.pdbx_description
1 polymer ?
#
loop_
_entity_poly.entity_id
_entity_poly.type
_entity_poly.pdbx_seq_one_letter_code
_entity_poly.pdbx_strand_id
1 'polypeptide(L)'
;MGIDSDSDGLRDDVQRYIYLTYPDRPNVQGALTQYALLLQKTVDPNREIGTGRALANEKGEAMGCVHHFMPDEFYEATRRLKAEIINTYDRAKKYLAYDEEL
;
A
#
# COMPACT_ATOMS: atom_id res chain seq x y z
N MET A 1 -3.46 -11.18 -10.38
CA MET A 1 -2.41 -10.47 -9.60
C MET A 1 -1.51 -9.77 -10.60
N GLY A 2 -0.86 -8.65 -10.27
CA GLY A 2 0.19 -8.11 -11.14
C GLY A 2 1.49 -8.91 -10.99
N ILE A 3 2.54 -8.49 -11.67
CA ILE A 3 3.87 -9.12 -11.58
C ILE A 3 4.53 -8.66 -10.28
N ASP A 4 5.06 -9.64 -9.53
CA ASP A 4 5.93 -9.50 -8.36
C ASP A 4 7.11 -10.43 -8.65
N SER A 5 8.18 -9.89 -9.24
CA SER A 5 9.28 -10.68 -9.80
C SER A 5 10.24 -11.20 -8.74
N ASP A 6 10.40 -10.48 -7.63
CA ASP A 6 11.31 -10.82 -6.53
C ASP A 6 10.61 -11.50 -5.34
N SER A 7 9.27 -11.63 -5.40
CA SER A 7 8.44 -12.28 -4.39
C SER A 7 8.51 -11.60 -3.03
N ASP A 8 8.71 -10.27 -2.99
CA ASP A 8 8.69 -9.48 -1.76
C ASP A 8 7.27 -9.17 -1.27
N GLY A 9 6.24 -9.50 -2.07
CA GLY A 9 4.84 -9.26 -1.77
C GLY A 9 4.32 -7.91 -2.26
N LEU A 10 5.13 -7.16 -3.01
CA LEU A 10 4.78 -5.90 -3.63
C LEU A 10 5.01 -5.95 -5.14
N ARG A 11 3.95 -5.76 -5.90
CA ARG A 11 4.04 -5.69 -7.37
C ARG A 11 5.10 -4.70 -7.88
N ASP A 12 5.81 -5.12 -8.93
CA ASP A 12 6.86 -4.37 -9.62
C ASP A 12 6.39 -2.99 -10.10
N ASP A 13 5.12 -2.86 -10.51
CA ASP A 13 4.54 -1.59 -10.96
C ASP A 13 4.46 -0.55 -9.82
N VAL A 14 4.12 -1.00 -8.62
CA VAL A 14 4.04 -0.17 -7.41
C VAL A 14 5.43 0.16 -6.88
N GLN A 15 6.34 -0.83 -6.83
CA GLN A 15 7.75 -0.57 -6.49
C GLN A 15 8.33 0.50 -7.41
N ARG A 16 8.22 0.31 -8.74
CA ARG A 16 8.70 1.28 -9.74
C ARG A 16 8.05 2.66 -9.57
N TYR A 17 6.75 2.73 -9.30
CA TYR A 17 6.07 3.99 -9.02
C TYR A 17 6.71 4.73 -7.84
N ILE A 18 6.96 4.05 -6.72
CA ILE A 18 7.57 4.66 -5.53
C ILE A 18 8.97 5.19 -5.85
N TYR A 19 9.83 4.37 -6.46
CA TYR A 19 11.22 4.75 -6.77
C TYR A 19 11.32 5.90 -7.77
N LEU A 20 10.45 5.93 -8.80
CA LEU A 20 10.47 7.00 -9.80
C LEU A 20 9.81 8.30 -9.31
N THR A 21 8.85 8.22 -8.40
CA THR A 21 8.18 9.42 -7.84
C THR A 21 9.05 10.12 -6.80
N TYR A 22 9.89 9.38 -6.08
CA TYR A 22 10.71 9.89 -4.97
C TYR A 22 12.20 9.53 -5.10
N PRO A 23 12.87 9.80 -6.24
CA PRO A 23 14.18 9.24 -6.57
C PRO A 23 15.29 9.54 -5.54
N ASP A 24 15.28 10.73 -4.94
CA ASP A 24 16.32 11.20 -4.02
C ASP A 24 15.89 11.18 -2.54
N ARG A 25 14.83 10.43 -2.21
CA ARG A 25 14.25 10.39 -0.86
C ARG A 25 14.16 8.96 -0.32
N PRO A 26 15.29 8.32 0.02
CA PRO A 26 15.32 6.90 0.43
C PRO A 26 14.46 6.60 1.67
N ASN A 27 14.38 7.51 2.65
CA ASN A 27 13.52 7.34 3.82
C ASN A 27 12.03 7.35 3.45
N VAL A 28 11.64 8.20 2.49
CA VAL A 28 10.27 8.24 1.96
C VAL A 28 9.96 6.99 1.14
N GLN A 29 10.89 6.54 0.29
CA GLN A 29 10.76 5.28 -0.44
C GLN A 29 10.54 4.11 0.53
N GLY A 30 11.35 4.01 1.60
CA GLY A 30 11.22 2.97 2.61
C GLY A 30 9.87 3.00 3.34
N ALA A 31 9.43 4.18 3.81
CA ALA A 31 8.14 4.32 4.48
C ALA A 31 6.95 3.99 3.57
N LEU A 32 6.97 4.48 2.33
CA LEU A 32 5.93 4.18 1.34
C LEU A 32 5.93 2.71 0.95
N THR A 33 7.09 2.05 0.87
CA THR A 33 7.19 0.62 0.57
C THR A 33 6.56 -0.22 1.69
N GLN A 34 6.85 0.10 2.96
CA GLN A 34 6.22 -0.57 4.11
C GLN A 34 4.70 -0.40 4.11
N TYR A 35 4.23 0.82 3.85
CA TYR A 35 2.80 1.08 3.73
C TYR A 35 2.17 0.36 2.52
N ALA A 36 2.88 0.32 1.39
CA ALA A 36 2.43 -0.33 0.16
C ALA A 36 2.28 -1.85 0.32
N LEU A 37 3.20 -2.50 1.02
CA LEU A 37 3.12 -3.94 1.35
C LEU A 37 1.83 -4.25 2.10
N LEU A 38 1.52 -3.48 3.15
CA LEU A 38 0.29 -3.67 3.94
C LEU A 38 -0.97 -3.33 3.13
N LEU A 39 -0.91 -2.28 2.31
CA LEU A 39 -2.03 -1.92 1.46
C LEU A 39 -2.26 -2.96 0.35
N GLN A 40 -1.21 -3.62 -0.14
CA GLN A 40 -1.33 -4.70 -1.12
C GLN A 40 -2.03 -5.93 -0.55
N LYS A 41 -1.79 -6.26 0.72
CA LYS A 41 -2.52 -7.34 1.42
C LYS A 41 -4.03 -7.13 1.41
N THR A 42 -4.52 -5.89 1.36
CA THR A 42 -5.98 -5.59 1.30
C THR A 42 -6.64 -6.07 0.00
N VAL A 43 -5.85 -6.27 -1.06
CA VAL A 43 -6.32 -6.70 -2.38
C VAL A 43 -5.82 -8.10 -2.78
N ASP A 44 -5.21 -8.82 -1.83
CA ASP A 44 -4.78 -10.21 -2.02
C ASP A 44 -6.02 -11.12 -2.18
N PRO A 45 -6.13 -11.90 -3.29
CA PRO A 45 -7.19 -12.91 -3.42
C PRO A 45 -7.23 -13.95 -2.30
N ASN A 46 -6.12 -14.20 -1.62
CA ASN A 46 -5.99 -15.22 -0.59
C ASN A 46 -6.05 -14.62 0.83
N ARG A 47 -6.41 -13.34 0.97
CA ARG A 47 -6.57 -12.71 2.28
C ARG A 47 -7.63 -13.46 3.10
N GLU A 48 -7.29 -13.77 4.36
CA GLU A 48 -8.21 -14.38 5.31
C GLU A 48 -9.29 -13.38 5.74
N ILE A 49 -10.56 -13.79 5.69
CA ILE A 49 -11.71 -12.99 6.12
C ILE A 49 -11.68 -12.83 7.65
N GLY A 50 -11.99 -11.63 8.15
CA GLY A 50 -11.98 -11.32 9.58
C GLY A 50 -10.65 -10.73 10.08
N THR A 51 -9.65 -10.66 9.20
CA THR A 51 -8.34 -10.04 9.51
C THR A 51 -8.28 -8.55 9.20
N GLY A 52 -9.35 -7.95 8.63
CA GLY A 52 -9.37 -6.56 8.16
C GLY A 52 -8.97 -5.55 9.24
N ARG A 53 -9.50 -5.68 10.46
CA ARG A 53 -9.19 -4.77 11.57
C ARG A 53 -7.73 -4.84 12.01
N ALA A 54 -7.15 -6.04 12.08
CA ALA A 54 -5.74 -6.22 12.44
C ALA A 54 -4.83 -5.59 11.37
N LEU A 55 -5.11 -5.85 10.10
CA LEU A 55 -4.38 -5.26 8.98
C LEU A 55 -4.52 -3.73 8.92
N ALA A 56 -5.69 -3.18 9.29
CA ALA A 56 -5.89 -1.75 9.38
C ALA A 56 -5.03 -1.09 10.46
N ASN A 57 -4.86 -1.74 11.61
CA ASN A 57 -3.99 -1.25 12.68
C ASN A 57 -2.52 -1.25 12.22
N GLU A 58 -2.03 -2.35 11.63
CA GLU A 58 -0.67 -2.41 11.06
C GLU A 58 -0.44 -1.31 10.02
N LYS A 59 -1.43 -1.10 9.14
CA LYS A 59 -1.41 -0.04 8.13
C LYS A 59 -1.36 1.35 8.76
N GLY A 60 -2.05 1.55 9.88
CA GLY A 60 -2.02 2.78 10.68
C GLY A 60 -0.61 3.12 11.18
N GLU A 61 0.09 2.14 11.73
CA GLU A 61 1.47 2.29 12.18
C GLU A 61 2.41 2.65 11.02
N ALA A 62 2.30 1.96 9.87
CA ALA A 62 3.09 2.28 8.69
C ALA A 62 2.80 3.69 8.12
N MET A 63 1.54 4.15 8.18
CA MET A 63 1.21 5.54 7.85
C MET A 63 1.90 6.54 8.78
N GLY A 64 2.14 6.19 10.04
CA GLY A 64 2.94 6.99 10.97
C GLY A 64 4.35 7.27 10.45
N CYS A 65 5.01 6.27 9.86
CA CYS A 65 6.32 6.44 9.22
C CYS A 65 6.24 7.37 8.00
N VAL A 66 5.22 7.24 7.16
CA VAL A 66 5.03 8.14 6.02
C VAL A 66 4.81 9.58 6.50
N HIS A 67 3.94 9.79 7.49
CA HIS A 67 3.70 11.11 8.07
C HIS A 67 4.97 11.70 8.69
N HIS A 68 5.81 10.89 9.34
CA HIS A 68 7.06 11.35 9.92
C HIS A 68 8.04 11.91 8.88
N PHE A 69 8.21 11.24 7.73
CA PHE A 69 9.18 11.65 6.71
C PHE A 69 8.65 12.62 5.66
N MET A 70 7.33 12.75 5.52
CA MET A 70 6.70 13.63 4.53
C MET A 70 5.35 14.21 5.00
N PRO A 71 5.31 14.95 6.14
CA PRO A 71 4.05 15.38 6.75
C PRO A 71 3.18 16.24 5.83
N ASP A 72 3.79 17.17 5.09
CA ASP A 72 3.07 18.10 4.20
C ASP A 72 2.47 17.41 2.97
N GLU A 73 3.08 16.31 2.53
CA GLU A 73 2.68 15.53 1.35
C GLU A 73 1.89 14.27 1.71
N PHE A 74 1.80 13.94 3.00
CA PHE A 74 1.30 12.66 3.52
C PHE A 74 -0.04 12.27 2.91
N TYR A 75 -1.00 13.19 2.92
CA TYR A 75 -2.34 12.93 2.40
C TYR A 75 -2.33 12.58 0.92
N GLU A 76 -1.65 13.38 0.10
CA GLU A 76 -1.63 13.17 -1.35
C GLU A 76 -0.81 11.94 -1.75
N ALA A 77 0.31 11.70 -1.07
CA ALA A 77 1.17 10.55 -1.33
C ALA A 77 0.48 9.23 -1.01
N THR A 78 -0.14 9.11 0.16
CA THR A 78 -0.89 7.90 0.54
C THR A 78 -2.12 7.69 -0.35
N ARG A 79 -2.83 8.77 -0.72
CA ARG A 79 -3.97 8.71 -1.65
C ARG A 79 -3.57 8.20 -3.04
N ARG A 80 -2.48 8.71 -3.62
CA ARG A 80 -1.99 8.27 -4.93
C ARG A 80 -1.46 6.84 -4.88
N LEU A 81 -0.68 6.48 -3.87
CA LEU A 81 -0.18 5.12 -3.70
C LEU A 81 -1.34 4.11 -3.56
N LYS A 82 -2.41 4.48 -2.83
CA LYS A 82 -3.63 3.67 -2.79
C LYS A 82 -4.23 3.48 -4.19
N ALA A 83 -4.33 4.55 -4.98
CA ALA A 83 -4.84 4.48 -6.34
C ALA A 83 -4.02 3.52 -7.21
N GLU A 84 -2.68 3.56 -7.14
CA GLU A 84 -1.81 2.61 -7.83
C GLU A 84 -2.03 1.18 -7.36
N ILE A 85 -2.25 0.95 -6.06
CA ILE A 85 -2.52 -0.40 -5.55
C ILE A 85 -3.86 -0.94 -6.04
N ILE A 86 -4.93 -0.13 -6.05
CA ILE A 86 -6.29 -0.56 -6.38
C ILE A 86 -6.70 -0.32 -7.85
N ASN A 87 -5.75 0.00 -8.73
CA ASN A 87 -5.91 0.43 -10.14
C ASN A 87 -6.60 -0.56 -11.12
N THR A 88 -7.31 -1.59 -10.64
CA THR A 88 -8.18 -2.44 -11.48
C THR A 88 -9.51 -2.70 -10.77
N TYR A 89 -10.54 -3.03 -11.54
CA TYR A 89 -11.87 -3.35 -11.00
C TYR A 89 -11.82 -4.46 -9.95
N ASP A 90 -11.12 -5.56 -10.22
CA ASP A 90 -11.02 -6.69 -9.28
C ASP A 90 -10.30 -6.30 -7.98
N ARG A 91 -9.26 -5.47 -8.05
CA ARG A 91 -8.55 -4.98 -6.87
C ARG A 91 -9.41 -4.02 -6.06
N ALA A 92 -10.14 -3.12 -6.72
CA ALA A 92 -11.10 -2.23 -6.06
C ALA A 92 -12.20 -3.02 -5.32
N LYS A 93 -12.75 -4.07 -5.94
CA LYS A 93 -13.75 -4.92 -5.30
C LYS A 93 -13.21 -5.63 -4.04
N LYS A 94 -11.98 -6.13 -4.09
CA LYS A 94 -11.33 -6.75 -2.93
C LYS A 94 -11.03 -5.75 -1.81
N TYR A 95 -10.58 -4.55 -2.19
CA TYR A 95 -10.38 -3.47 -1.23
C TYR A 95 -11.71 -3.15 -0.52
N LEU A 96 -12.82 -3.05 -1.24
CA LEU A 96 -14.14 -2.80 -0.64
C LEU A 96 -14.56 -3.91 0.34
N ALA A 97 -14.34 -5.18 -0.01
CA ALA A 97 -14.62 -6.30 0.90
C ALA A 97 -13.74 -6.26 2.16
N TYR A 98 -12.50 -5.77 2.07
CA TYR A 98 -11.68 -5.47 3.25
C TYR A 98 -12.25 -4.30 4.07
N ASP A 99 -12.71 -3.24 3.40
CA ASP A 99 -13.23 -2.03 4.03
C ASP A 99 -14.53 -2.31 4.82
N GLU A 100 -15.35 -3.26 4.37
CA GLU A 100 -16.54 -3.76 5.06
C GLU A 100 -16.23 -4.46 6.41
N GLU A 101 -14.97 -4.80 6.69
CA GLU A 101 -14.53 -5.42 7.96
C GLU A 101 -14.04 -4.42 9.03
N LEU A 102 -14.03 -3.11 8.74
CA LEU A 102 -13.44 -2.06 9.59
C LEU A 102 -14.40 -1.47 10.63
#